data_AF-A0A1T4UF58-F1
#
_entry.id   AF-A0A1T4UF58-F1
#
_cell.length_a   1.000
_cell.length_b   1.000
_cell.length_c   1.000
_cell.angle_alpha   90.00
_cell.angle_beta   90.00
_cell.angle_gamma   90.00
#
_symmetry.space_group_name_H-M   'P 1'
#
loop_
_entity.id
_entity.type
_entity.pdbx_description
1 polymer ?
#
loop_
_entity_poly.entity_id
_entity_poly.type
_entity_poly.pdbx_seq_one_letter_code
_entity_poly.pdbx_strand_id
1 'polypeptide(L)'
;MRVDCSCGAQAVVSRSERDSTDSNITNLYCSCTNPECGHTFVASLSFRHSLSFPASVPAGLSLQPYVEGKRIYCGCGERAIIQKTNRLSNTVSDLYCQCSGCGHRFVMCRAHAYTLSPSALTTNELAMALIRSVTPSVRQTLQQQLALF
;
A
#
# COMPACT_ATOMS: atom_id res chain seq x y z
N MET A 1 -1.59 -7.28 9.79
CA MET A 1 -1.63 -7.45 8.32
C MET A 1 -0.21 -7.43 7.78
N ARG A 2 0.13 -8.31 6.83
CA ARG A 2 1.43 -8.34 6.14
C ARG A 2 1.38 -7.42 4.91
N VAL A 3 2.41 -6.61 4.70
CA VAL A 3 2.61 -5.79 3.50
C VAL A 3 3.92 -6.27 2.86
N ASP A 4 3.91 -6.46 1.55
CA ASP A 4 5.08 -6.88 0.79
C ASP A 4 5.57 -5.70 -0.07
N CYS A 5 6.88 -5.61 -0.26
CA CYS A 5 7.53 -4.67 -1.17
C CYS A 5 7.42 -5.19 -2.62
N SER A 6 7.60 -4.32 -3.61
CA SER A 6 7.66 -4.71 -5.02
C SER A 6 8.74 -5.76 -5.32
N CYS A 7 9.86 -5.73 -4.59
CA CYS A 7 10.92 -6.74 -4.68
C CYS A 7 10.54 -8.11 -4.10
N GLY A 8 9.37 -8.25 -3.48
CA GLY A 8 8.86 -9.50 -2.90
C GLY A 8 9.21 -9.73 -1.43
N ALA A 9 10.13 -8.95 -0.85
CA ALA A 9 10.41 -8.98 0.58
C ALA A 9 9.26 -8.38 1.41
N GLN A 10 9.22 -8.69 2.70
CA GLN A 10 8.25 -8.06 3.61
C GLN A 10 8.59 -6.57 3.81
N ALA A 11 7.59 -5.80 4.20
CA ALA A 11 7.75 -4.41 4.60
C ALA A 11 7.20 -4.17 6.01
N VAL A 12 7.92 -3.35 6.76
CA VAL A 12 7.50 -2.87 8.07
C VAL A 12 6.67 -1.61 7.90
N VAL A 13 5.46 -1.61 8.47
CA VAL A 13 4.62 -0.40 8.58
C VAL A 13 5.06 0.38 9.82
N SER A 14 5.59 1.58 9.60
CA SER A 14 6.08 2.48 10.65
C SER A 14 4.99 3.40 11.18
N ARG A 15 4.14 3.93 10.28
CA ARG A 15 3.00 4.79 10.62
C ARG A 15 1.83 4.57 9.66
N SER A 16 0.64 4.92 10.13
CA SER A 16 -0.59 4.95 9.34
C SER A 16 -1.28 6.30 9.50
N GLU A 17 -1.75 6.88 8.41
CA GLU A 17 -2.42 8.18 8.40
C GLU A 17 -3.68 8.08 7.54
N ARG A 18 -4.77 8.72 7.96
CA ARG A 18 -5.93 8.90 7.08
C ARG A 18 -5.58 9.90 6.00
N ASP A 19 -6.03 9.63 4.77
CA ASP A 19 -5.81 10.54 3.66
C ASP A 19 -6.55 11.86 3.89
N SER A 20 -5.93 12.98 3.54
CA SER A 20 -6.49 14.31 3.76
C SER A 20 -7.66 14.62 2.83
N THR A 21 -7.71 13.99 1.66
CA THR A 21 -8.71 14.24 0.64
C THR A 21 -9.84 13.22 0.70
N ASP A 22 -9.52 11.96 1.01
CA ASP A 22 -10.53 10.91 1.18
C ASP A 22 -10.36 10.16 2.51
N SER A 23 -11.19 10.50 3.49
CA SER A 23 -11.18 9.87 4.82
C SER A 23 -11.43 8.35 4.81
N ASN A 24 -11.93 7.78 3.69
CA ASN A 24 -12.10 6.34 3.50
C ASN A 24 -10.78 5.62 3.17
N ILE A 25 -9.72 6.38 2.87
CA ILE A 25 -8.40 5.86 2.55
C ILE A 25 -7.48 6.04 3.75
N THR A 26 -6.76 4.96 4.10
CA THR A 26 -5.69 5.00 5.11
C THR A 26 -4.36 4.64 4.45
N ASN A 27 -3.42 5.56 4.50
CA ASN A 27 -2.08 5.42 3.96
C ASN A 27 -1.14 4.78 5.00
N LEU A 28 -0.46 3.71 4.60
CA LEU A 28 0.52 3.00 5.40
C LEU A 28 1.92 3.30 4.87
N TYR A 29 2.76 3.86 5.73
CA TYR A 29 4.14 4.17 5.38
C TYR A 29 5.02 2.96 5.70
N CYS A 30 5.66 2.45 4.65
CA CYS A 30 6.28 1.15 4.63
C CYS A 30 7.77 1.24 4.30
N SER A 31 8.57 0.41 4.96
CA SER A 31 10.00 0.24 4.68
C SER A 31 10.30 -1.23 4.42
N CYS A 32 10.91 -1.52 3.28
CA CYS A 32 11.31 -2.87 2.90
C CYS A 32 12.31 -3.45 3.91
N THR A 33 12.17 -4.74 4.25
CA THR A 33 13.10 -5.44 5.16
C THR A 33 14.33 -5.99 4.46
N ASN A 34 14.37 -5.98 3.12
CA ASN A 34 15.56 -6.42 2.38
C ASN A 34 16.57 -5.25 2.33
N PRO A 35 17.77 -5.41 2.95
CA PRO A 35 18.78 -4.35 2.99
C PRO A 35 19.30 -3.96 1.60
N GLU A 36 19.36 -4.91 0.66
CA GLU A 36 19.76 -4.64 -0.73
C GLU A 36 18.69 -3.88 -1.52
N CYS A 37 17.46 -3.84 -1.02
CA CYS A 37 16.35 -3.13 -1.66
C CYS A 37 16.20 -1.72 -1.11
N GLY A 38 16.07 -1.56 0.21
CA GLY A 38 15.94 -0.24 0.86
C GLY A 38 14.71 0.59 0.45
N HIS A 39 13.76 0.02 -0.32
CA HIS A 39 12.59 0.73 -0.83
C HIS A 39 11.71 1.22 0.32
N THR A 40 11.41 2.51 0.33
CA THR A 40 10.35 3.08 1.19
C THR A 40 9.20 3.59 0.33
N PHE A 41 7.98 3.29 0.75
CA PHE A 41 6.79 3.54 -0.06
C PHE A 41 5.54 3.68 0.80
N VAL A 42 4.48 4.20 0.19
CA VAL A 42 3.16 4.28 0.79
C VAL A 42 2.25 3.23 0.14
N ALA A 43 1.54 2.47 0.97
CA ALA A 43 0.47 1.58 0.55
C ALA A 43 -0.86 2.08 1.12
N SER A 44 -1.85 2.28 0.27
CA SER A 44 -3.19 2.71 0.68
C SER A 44 -4.07 1.50 0.99
N LEU A 45 -4.84 1.60 2.06
CA LEU A 45 -5.98 0.75 2.34
C LEU A 45 -7.28 1.51 2.11
N SER A 46 -8.20 0.89 1.39
CA SER A 46 -9.53 1.43 1.17
C SER A 46 -10.60 0.35 1.24
N PHE A 47 -11.80 0.73 1.65
CA PHE A 47 -12.97 -0.13 1.55
C PHE A 47 -13.32 -0.37 0.07
N ARG A 48 -13.69 -1.60 -0.28
CA ARG A 48 -14.16 -1.92 -1.64
C ARG A 48 -15.66 -2.18 -1.66
N HIS A 49 -16.10 -3.26 -1.02
CA HIS A 49 -17.52 -3.63 -0.97
C HIS A 49 -17.81 -4.57 0.19
N SER A 50 -19.08 -4.61 0.60
CA SER A 50 -19.59 -5.60 1.54
C SER A 50 -19.94 -6.90 0.81
N LEU A 51 -19.66 -8.04 1.45
CA LEU A 51 -20.07 -9.37 0.98
C LEU A 51 -21.36 -9.82 1.66
N SER A 52 -21.53 -9.49 2.94
CA SER A 52 -22.77 -9.75 3.68
C SER A 52 -22.90 -8.77 4.83
N PHE A 53 -24.08 -8.16 4.99
CA PHE A 53 -24.36 -7.26 6.10
C PHE A 53 -24.86 -8.02 7.34
N PRO A 54 -24.64 -7.49 8.55
CA PRO A 54 -25.29 -8.03 9.75
C PRO A 54 -26.80 -7.92 9.65
N ALA A 55 -27.52 -8.92 10.14
CA ALA A 55 -28.99 -8.88 10.21
C ALA A 55 -29.51 -7.74 11.12
N SER A 56 -28.68 -7.27 12.05
CA SER A 56 -29.02 -6.23 13.03
C SER A 56 -28.82 -4.79 12.50
N VAL A 57 -28.28 -4.59 11.29
CA VAL A 57 -28.09 -3.25 10.72
C VAL A 57 -29.31 -2.91 9.88
N PRO A 58 -30.03 -1.80 10.18
CA PRO A 58 -31.17 -1.37 9.39
C PRO A 58 -30.76 -1.16 7.92
N ALA A 59 -31.63 -1.60 7.00
CA ALA A 59 -31.43 -1.38 5.58
C ALA A 59 -31.23 0.12 5.29
N GLY A 60 -30.07 0.48 4.72
CA GLY A 60 -29.71 1.87 4.39
C GLY A 60 -28.57 2.48 5.23
N LEU A 61 -28.15 1.84 6.33
CA LEU A 61 -26.94 2.25 7.06
C LEU A 61 -25.69 1.61 6.45
N SER A 62 -24.75 2.44 6.01
CA SER A 62 -23.44 1.99 5.55
C SER A 62 -22.49 1.84 6.74
N LEU A 63 -22.17 0.60 7.11
CA LEU A 63 -21.06 0.32 8.02
C LEU A 63 -19.76 0.55 7.26
N GLN A 64 -19.18 1.74 7.40
CA GLN A 64 -17.87 2.02 6.81
C GLN A 64 -16.77 1.40 7.65
N PRO A 65 -16.06 0.38 7.15
CA PRO A 65 -14.91 -0.19 7.84
C PRO A 65 -13.73 0.78 7.76
N TYR A 66 -12.91 0.81 8.78
CA TYR A 66 -11.78 1.72 8.89
C TYR A 66 -10.53 1.00 9.40
N VAL A 67 -9.40 1.70 9.37
CA VAL A 67 -8.08 1.15 9.73
C VAL A 67 -7.45 2.00 10.82
N GLU A 68 -6.94 1.35 11.85
CA GLU A 68 -6.09 1.98 12.86
C GLU A 68 -4.78 1.21 12.97
N GLY A 69 -3.66 1.87 12.64
CA GLY A 69 -2.36 1.22 12.56
C GLY A 69 -2.36 0.12 11.48
N LYS A 70 -2.30 -1.14 11.94
CA LYS A 70 -2.23 -2.34 11.09
C LYS A 70 -3.49 -3.21 11.19
N ARG A 71 -4.51 -2.73 11.90
CA ARG A 71 -5.73 -3.45 12.27
C ARG A 71 -6.93 -2.84 11.56
N ILE A 72 -7.83 -3.71 11.12
CA ILE A 72 -9.04 -3.34 10.41
C ILE A 72 -10.20 -3.45 11.40
N TYR A 73 -11.08 -2.45 11.39
CA TYR A 73 -12.25 -2.37 12.25
C TYR A 73 -13.51 -2.27 11.39
N CYS A 74 -14.59 -2.87 11.87
CA CYS A 74 -15.90 -2.72 11.27
C CYS A 74 -16.52 -1.38 11.69
N GLY A 75 -17.47 -0.87 10.90
CA GLY A 75 -18.22 0.34 11.26
C GLY A 75 -19.04 0.22 12.56
N CYS A 76 -19.20 -0.99 13.12
CA CYS A 76 -19.80 -1.17 14.44
C CYS A 76 -18.82 -0.94 15.61
N GLY A 77 -17.55 -0.62 15.32
CA GLY A 77 -16.49 -0.39 16.30
C GLY A 77 -15.69 -1.65 16.68
N GLU A 78 -16.21 -2.84 16.39
CA GLU A 78 -15.53 -4.09 16.70
C GLU A 78 -14.45 -4.46 15.67
N ARG A 79 -13.41 -5.15 16.16
CA ARG A 79 -12.27 -5.54 15.32
C ARG A 79 -12.70 -6.54 14.24
N ALA A 80 -12.19 -6.35 13.04
CA ALA A 80 -12.32 -7.30 11.94
C ALA A 80 -11.07 -8.19 11.81
N ILE A 81 -11.31 -9.46 11.52
CA ILE A 81 -10.27 -10.47 11.29
C ILE A 81 -10.15 -10.69 9.78
N ILE A 82 -8.92 -10.66 9.26
CA ILE A 82 -8.65 -11.01 7.87
C ILE A 82 -8.72 -12.53 7.76
N GLN A 83 -9.74 -13.02 7.05
CA GLN A 83 -9.98 -14.45 6.82
C GLN A 83 -9.18 -14.97 5.63
N LYS A 84 -9.06 -14.16 4.58
CA LYS A 84 -8.32 -14.49 3.36
C LYS A 84 -7.65 -13.25 2.79
N THR A 85 -6.43 -13.42 2.29
CA THR A 85 -5.76 -12.44 1.45
C THR A 85 -5.69 -12.98 0.03
N ASN A 86 -6.38 -12.32 -0.91
CA ASN A 86 -6.27 -12.61 -2.33
C ASN A 86 -5.20 -11.70 -2.93
N ARG A 87 -4.02 -12.26 -3.24
CA ARG A 87 -2.90 -11.48 -3.74
C ARG A 87 -2.97 -11.37 -5.25
N LEU A 88 -3.22 -10.16 -5.76
CA LEU A 88 -3.30 -9.86 -7.19
C LEU A 88 -1.90 -9.58 -7.78
N SER A 89 -1.04 -8.93 -6.99
CA SER A 89 0.37 -8.72 -7.29
C SER A 89 1.16 -8.57 -5.98
N ASN A 90 2.49 -8.38 -6.05
CA ASN A 90 3.30 -8.10 -4.85
C ASN A 90 2.83 -6.83 -4.11
N THR A 91 2.27 -5.87 -4.85
CA THR A 91 1.88 -4.56 -4.31
C THR A 91 0.38 -4.38 -4.15
N VAL A 92 -0.45 -5.29 -4.68
CA VAL A 92 -1.91 -5.21 -4.64
C VAL A 92 -2.52 -6.48 -4.09
N SER A 93 -3.41 -6.36 -3.11
CA SER A 93 -4.12 -7.49 -2.51
C SER A 93 -5.47 -7.12 -1.97
N ASP A 94 -6.41 -8.06 -2.04
CA ASP A 94 -7.73 -7.95 -1.44
C ASP A 94 -7.74 -8.69 -0.10
N LEU A 95 -8.32 -8.04 0.90
CA LEU A 95 -8.39 -8.54 2.27
C LEU A 95 -9.85 -8.82 2.58
N TYR A 96 -10.20 -10.10 2.60
CA TYR A 96 -11.52 -10.57 2.97
C TYR A 96 -11.60 -10.58 4.48
N CYS A 97 -12.41 -9.68 5.03
CA CYS A 97 -12.52 -9.41 6.45
C CYS A 97 -13.87 -9.86 6.98
N GLN A 98 -13.87 -10.30 8.24
CA GLN A 98 -15.08 -10.61 9.00
C GLN A 98 -15.01 -9.94 10.38
N CYS A 99 -16.03 -9.18 10.74
CA CYS A 99 -16.16 -8.58 12.06
C CYS A 99 -16.42 -9.66 13.12
N SER A 100 -15.71 -9.60 14.26
CA SER A 100 -15.91 -10.52 15.39
C SER A 100 -17.19 -10.26 16.18
N GLY A 101 -17.72 -9.03 16.14
CA GLY A 101 -18.92 -8.66 16.90
C GLY A 101 -20.22 -8.90 16.12
N CYS A 102 -20.40 -8.20 14.99
CA CYS A 102 -21.66 -8.22 14.26
C CYS A 102 -21.70 -9.20 13.07
N GLY A 103 -20.58 -9.88 12.77
CA GLY A 103 -20.50 -10.82 11.65
C GLY A 103 -20.47 -10.19 10.25
N HIS A 104 -20.39 -8.85 10.13
CA HIS A 104 -20.23 -8.14 8.84
C HIS A 104 -19.03 -8.72 8.07
N ARG A 105 -19.25 -9.11 6.81
CA ARG A 105 -18.20 -9.58 5.90
C ARG A 105 -18.00 -8.56 4.80
N PHE A 106 -16.76 -8.16 4.57
CA PHE A 106 -16.42 -7.12 3.60
C PHE A 106 -15.01 -7.30 3.05
N VAL A 107 -14.72 -6.58 1.97
CA VAL A 107 -13.41 -6.60 1.31
C VAL A 107 -12.75 -5.24 1.43
N MET A 108 -11.52 -5.23 1.94
CA MET A 108 -10.61 -4.09 1.86
C MET A 108 -9.62 -4.30 0.71
N CYS A 109 -9.26 -3.24 0.00
CA CYS A 109 -8.17 -3.22 -0.96
C CYS A 109 -6.92 -2.67 -0.28
N ARG A 110 -5.78 -3.35 -0.44
CA ARG A 110 -4.46 -2.77 -0.16
C ARG A 110 -3.70 -2.65 -1.47
N ALA A 111 -3.28 -1.45 -1.84
CA ALA A 111 -2.52 -1.19 -3.05
C ALA A 111 -1.32 -0.28 -2.79
N HIS A 112 -0.25 -0.43 -3.57
CA HIS A 112 0.82 0.58 -3.62
C HIS A 112 0.23 1.90 -4.13
N ALA A 113 0.55 2.98 -3.44
CA ALA A 113 0.09 4.33 -3.78
C ALA A 113 1.20 5.08 -4.51
N TYR A 114 2.33 5.26 -3.83
CA TYR A 114 3.50 5.94 -4.39
C TYR A 114 4.78 5.57 -3.64
N THR A 115 5.91 5.85 -4.27
CA THR A 115 7.25 5.59 -3.75
C THR A 115 7.80 6.83 -3.05
N LEU A 116 8.42 6.64 -1.88
CA LEU A 116 9.13 7.69 -1.15
C LEU A 116 10.63 7.67 -1.48
N SER A 117 11.24 6.48 -1.45
CA SER A 117 12.60 6.24 -1.94
C SER A 117 12.61 4.98 -2.81
N PRO A 118 13.10 5.03 -4.07
CA PRO A 118 13.04 3.86 -4.96
C PRO A 118 13.90 2.71 -4.44
N SER A 119 13.58 1.50 -4.91
CA SER A 119 14.41 0.32 -4.66
C SER A 119 15.79 0.48 -5.29
N ALA A 120 16.84 0.21 -4.52
CA ALA A 120 18.22 0.20 -5.01
C ALA A 120 18.41 -0.81 -6.16
N LEU A 121 17.65 -1.91 -6.14
CA LEU A 121 17.65 -2.92 -7.21
C LEU A 121 17.19 -2.39 -8.56
N THR A 122 16.46 -1.26 -8.59
CA THR A 122 15.95 -0.62 -9.81
C THR A 122 16.68 0.67 -10.16
N THR A 123 17.64 1.11 -9.34
CA THR A 123 18.29 2.43 -9.50
C THR A 123 19.07 2.53 -10.81
N ASN A 124 19.76 1.47 -11.25
CA ASN A 124 20.48 1.48 -12.52
C ASN A 124 19.54 1.64 -13.73
N GLU A 125 18.43 0.92 -13.74
CA GLU A 125 17.42 1.02 -14.81
C GLU A 125 16.79 2.41 -14.84
N LEU A 126 16.47 2.97 -13.67
CA LEU A 126 15.94 4.33 -13.55
C LEU A 126 16.95 5.38 -14.03
N ALA A 127 18.22 5.26 -13.62
CA ALA A 127 19.29 6.16 -14.05
C ALA A 127 19.45 6.12 -15.58
N MET A 128 19.44 4.92 -16.18
CA MET A 128 19.50 4.76 -17.63
C MET A 128 18.28 5.36 -18.33
N ALA A 129 17.07 5.20 -17.79
CA ALA A 129 15.87 5.81 -18.34
C ALA A 129 15.96 7.35 -18.35
N LEU A 130 16.45 7.95 -17.26
CA LEU A 130 16.67 9.40 -17.15
C LEU A 130 17.76 9.90 -18.14
N ILE A 131 18.88 9.18 -18.26
CA ILE A 131 19.94 9.53 -19.22
C ILE A 131 19.44 9.45 -20.67
N ARG A 132 18.51 8.53 -20.95
CA ARG A 132 17.88 8.40 -22.27
C ARG A 132 16.88 9.51 -22.56
N SER A 133 16.20 10.05 -21.55
CA SER A 133 15.19 11.11 -21.72
C SER A 133 15.76 12.52 -21.87
N VAL A 134 17.02 12.75 -21.48
CA VAL A 134 17.68 14.06 -21.69
C VAL A 134 18.21 14.24 -23.11
N THR A 135 18.42 15.49 -23.51
CA THR A 135 18.95 15.83 -24.84
C THR A 135 20.39 15.31 -25.02
N PRO A 136 20.85 15.12 -26.28
CA PRO A 136 22.22 14.66 -26.55
C PRO A 136 23.30 15.55 -25.93
N SER A 137 23.10 16.87 -25.88
CA SER A 137 24.05 17.81 -25.26
C SER A 137 24.17 17.59 -23.75
N VAL A 138 23.04 17.47 -23.05
CA VAL A 138 23.03 17.19 -21.60
C VAL A 138 23.65 15.83 -21.31
N ARG A 139 23.42 14.83 -22.18
CA ARG A 139 24.04 13.51 -22.05
C ARG A 139 25.56 13.56 -22.12
N GLN A 140 26.12 14.35 -23.05
CA GLN A 140 27.57 14.54 -23.17
C GLN A 140 28.15 15.21 -21.92
N THR A 141 27.48 16.25 -21.41
CA THR A 141 27.90 16.91 -20.15
C THR A 141 27.89 15.92 -18.99
N LEU A 142 26.84 15.11 -18.84
CA LEU A 142 26.75 14.08 -17.80
C LEU A 142 27.86 13.04 -17.94
N GLN A 143 28.18 12.59 -19.16
CA GLN A 143 29.30 11.66 -19.41
C GLN A 143 30.63 12.25 -18.97
N GLN A 144 30.89 13.52 -19.29
CA GLN A 144 32.11 14.21 -18.87
C GLN A 144 32.19 14.34 -17.35
N GLN A 145 31.09 14.71 -16.68
CA GLN A 145 31.05 14.86 -15.23
C GLN A 145 31.23 13.52 -14.50
N LEU A 146 30.63 12.44 -14.99
CA LEU A 146 30.78 11.11 -14.39
C LEU A 146 32.18 10.54 -14.57
N ALA A 147 32.91 10.95 -15.61
CA ALA A 147 34.31 10.56 -15.82
C ALA A 147 35.30 11.23 -14.84
N LEU A 148 34.83 12.19 -14.02
CA LEU A 148 35.64 12.87 -13.00
C LEU A 148 35.62 12.16 -11.64
N PHE A 149 34.79 11.12 -11.48
CA PHE A 149 34.67 10.30 -10.28
C PHE A 149 35.15 8.87 -10.56
#